data_AF-A0A969EWT6-F1
#
_entry.id   AF-A0A969EWT6-F1
#
_cell.length_a   1.000
_cell.length_b   1.000
_cell.length_c   1.000
_cell.angle_alpha   90.00
_cell.angle_beta   90.00
_cell.angle_gamma   90.00
#
_symmetry.space_group_name_H-M   'P 1'
#
loop_
_entity.id
_entity.type
_entity.pdbx_description
1 polymer ?
#
loop_
_entity_poly.entity_id
_entity_poly.type
_entity_poly.pdbx_seq_one_letter_code
_entity_poly.pdbx_strand_id
1 'polypeptide(L)'
;RVYNGANMPPYDLPNNMTMSTLKSLSSKGGGGFNELRFEDKKGSEQIFVHAERNEDIRVKNDAFEWIGSERHLIVKKKQFEQVEGEKHLIVKAGEGGSGDQFEKVEGDKHQKVIGDHNQKVNGTLSMHADMDIQEKQG
;
A
#
# COMPACT_ATOMS: atom_id res chain seq x y z
N ARG A 1 -15.64 4.33 30.18
CA ARG A 1 -15.70 5.80 30.38
C ARG A 1 -16.92 6.30 29.63
N VAL A 2 -17.64 7.29 30.15
CA VAL A 2 -18.81 7.89 29.47
C VAL A 2 -18.42 9.28 28.93
N TYR A 3 -18.88 9.61 27.73
CA TYR A 3 -18.73 10.96 27.20
C TYR A 3 -19.68 11.91 27.93
N ASN A 4 -19.20 13.11 28.25
CA ASN A 4 -19.94 14.15 28.97
C ASN A 4 -19.31 15.53 28.66
N GLY A 5 -19.84 16.62 29.21
CA GLY A 5 -19.32 17.98 28.93
C GLY A 5 -17.83 18.18 29.26
N ALA A 6 -17.22 17.35 30.11
CA ALA A 6 -15.79 17.38 30.39
C ALA A 6 -14.98 16.37 29.54
N ASN A 7 -15.64 15.31 29.05
CA ASN A 7 -15.09 14.29 28.15
C ASN A 7 -15.91 14.29 26.86
N MET A 8 -15.67 15.27 26.00
CA MET A 8 -16.35 15.38 24.71
C MET A 8 -16.04 14.15 23.83
N PRO A 9 -16.97 13.74 22.96
CA PRO A 9 -16.68 12.72 21.96
C PRO A 9 -15.51 13.17 21.04
N PRO A 10 -14.75 12.24 20.45
CA PRO A 10 -13.62 12.57 19.58
C PRO A 10 -14.00 13.36 18.31
N TYR A 11 -15.28 13.31 17.92
CA TYR A 11 -15.85 14.02 16.77
C TYR A 11 -17.12 14.75 17.20
N ASP A 12 -17.36 15.94 16.61
CA ASP A 12 -18.50 16.77 16.94
C ASP A 12 -19.83 16.12 16.53
N LEU A 13 -20.80 16.18 17.44
CA LEU A 13 -22.17 15.74 17.21
C LEU A 13 -23.10 16.96 17.05
N PRO A 14 -24.14 16.87 16.20
CA PRO A 14 -24.63 15.67 15.51
C PRO A 14 -23.99 15.41 14.13
N ASN A 15 -23.12 16.29 13.64
CA ASN A 15 -22.62 16.24 12.26
C ASN A 15 -21.91 14.92 11.90
N ASN A 16 -21.26 14.26 12.86
CA ASN A 16 -20.54 13.00 12.68
C ASN A 16 -21.28 11.81 13.32
N MET A 17 -22.62 11.86 13.38
CA MET A 17 -23.42 10.84 14.07
C MET A 17 -23.33 9.42 13.46
N THR A 18 -22.84 9.29 12.22
CA THR A 18 -22.59 8.01 11.53
C THR A 18 -21.16 7.50 11.73
N MET A 19 -20.31 8.22 12.47
CA MET A 19 -18.95 7.79 12.77
C MET A 19 -18.87 7.01 14.09
N SER A 20 -18.15 5.89 14.05
CA SER A 20 -17.74 5.12 15.23
C SER A 20 -16.21 5.03 15.28
N THR A 21 -15.59 5.34 16.43
CA THR A 21 -14.12 5.36 16.54
C THR A 21 -13.60 4.79 17.86
N LEU A 22 -12.46 4.12 17.78
CA LEU A 22 -11.56 3.85 18.89
C LEU A 22 -10.31 4.71 18.71
N LYS A 23 -10.26 5.83 19.44
CA LYS A 23 -9.16 6.80 19.39
C LYS A 23 -8.44 6.89 20.72
N SER A 24 -7.11 6.78 20.67
CA SER A 24 -6.23 6.89 21.84
C SER A 24 -5.52 8.25 21.87
N LEU A 25 -4.80 8.52 22.97
CA LEU A 25 -3.89 9.67 23.08
C LEU A 25 -2.55 9.16 23.63
N SER A 26 -1.46 9.48 22.94
CA SER A 26 -0.10 9.12 23.37
C SER A 26 0.20 9.64 24.79
N SER A 27 0.90 8.82 25.58
CA SER A 27 1.18 9.10 27.00
C SER A 27 2.65 8.80 27.33
N LYS A 28 3.29 9.50 28.26
CA LYS A 28 2.84 10.73 28.95
C LYS A 28 3.12 11.96 28.08
N GLY A 29 2.34 13.03 28.28
CA GLY A 29 2.59 14.34 27.65
C GLY A 29 1.78 14.65 26.39
N GLY A 30 1.04 13.68 25.84
CA GLY A 30 0.21 13.91 24.65
C GLY A 30 1.03 14.25 23.39
N GLY A 31 0.36 14.40 22.25
CA GLY A 31 0.98 14.87 21.00
C GLY A 31 0.78 13.97 19.78
N GLY A 32 0.24 12.77 19.98
CA GLY A 32 -0.05 11.79 18.91
C GLY A 32 -1.23 10.89 19.26
N PHE A 33 -1.73 10.11 18.30
CA PHE A 33 -2.87 9.22 18.51
C PHE A 33 -2.81 7.98 17.63
N ASN A 34 -3.37 6.86 18.11
CA ASN A 34 -3.79 5.77 17.23
C ASN A 34 -5.31 5.82 17.07
N GLU A 35 -5.81 5.47 15.90
CA GLU A 35 -7.24 5.48 15.59
C GLU A 35 -7.65 4.32 14.68
N LEU A 36 -8.76 3.67 15.06
CA LEU A 36 -9.57 2.85 14.16
C LEU A 36 -10.97 3.48 14.10
N ARG A 37 -11.36 3.96 12.91
CA ARG A 37 -12.63 4.65 12.69
C ARG A 37 -13.42 4.04 11.55
N PHE A 38 -14.73 3.94 11.75
CA PHE A 38 -15.73 3.55 10.78
C PHE A 38 -16.64 4.75 10.50
N GLU A 39 -16.89 5.03 9.23
CA GLU A 39 -17.91 5.96 8.74
C GLU A 39 -18.94 5.16 7.95
N ASP A 40 -20.19 5.19 8.41
CA ASP A 40 -21.32 4.44 7.82
C ASP A 40 -22.28 5.34 7.01
N LYS A 41 -21.87 6.58 6.70
CA LYS A 41 -22.63 7.45 5.81
C LYS A 41 -22.70 6.84 4.41
N LYS A 42 -23.92 6.47 4.01
CA LYS A 42 -24.22 5.85 2.71
C LYS A 42 -23.59 6.61 1.53
N GLY A 43 -22.81 5.90 0.71
CA GLY A 43 -22.11 6.44 -0.47
C GLY A 43 -20.83 7.21 -0.13
N SER A 44 -20.38 7.17 1.12
CA SER A 44 -19.14 7.79 1.61
C SER A 44 -18.52 6.95 2.73
N GLU A 45 -18.80 5.64 2.72
CA GLU A 45 -18.35 4.71 3.74
C GLU A 45 -16.82 4.64 3.77
N GLN A 46 -16.25 4.56 4.97
CA GLN A 46 -14.80 4.50 5.14
C GLN A 46 -14.40 3.72 6.39
N ILE A 47 -13.35 2.92 6.27
CA ILE A 47 -12.53 2.48 7.39
C ILE A 47 -11.22 3.27 7.37
N PHE A 48 -10.90 3.91 8.48
CA PHE A 48 -9.65 4.64 8.67
C PHE A 48 -8.83 3.98 9.77
N VAL A 49 -7.60 3.59 9.41
CA VAL A 49 -6.60 3.04 10.33
C VAL A 49 -5.43 4.00 10.38
N HIS A 50 -5.08 4.42 11.60
CA HIS A 50 -3.95 5.30 11.84
C HIS A 50 -3.11 4.78 13.00
N ALA A 51 -1.83 4.55 12.72
CA ALA A 51 -0.82 4.27 13.72
C ALA A 51 0.10 5.49 13.88
N GLU A 52 0.25 5.98 15.11
CA GLU A 52 1.11 7.13 15.42
C GLU A 52 2.58 6.87 15.08
N ARG A 53 3.03 5.61 15.25
CA ARG A 53 4.44 5.25 15.15
C ARG A 53 4.69 4.01 14.30
N ASN A 54 4.30 2.85 14.83
CA ASN A 54 4.54 1.55 14.19
C ASN A 54 3.20 0.82 14.05
N GLU A 55 2.99 0.19 12.90
CA GLU A 55 1.92 -0.78 12.65
C GLU A 55 2.58 -2.13 12.33
N ASP A 56 2.32 -3.14 13.16
CA ASP A 56 2.79 -4.50 12.95
C ASP A 56 1.61 -5.38 12.56
N ILE A 57 1.60 -5.87 11.32
CA ILE A 57 0.60 -6.83 10.84
C ILE A 57 1.25 -8.21 10.77
N ARG A 58 0.70 -9.18 11.51
CA ARG A 58 1.19 -10.56 11.53
C ARG A 58 0.04 -11.52 11.25
N VAL A 59 0.14 -12.25 10.16
CA VAL A 59 -0.83 -13.28 9.77
C VAL A 59 -0.10 -14.62 9.76
N LYS A 60 -0.59 -15.58 10.56
CA LYS A 60 0.07 -16.89 10.76
C LYS A 60 -0.26 -17.92 9.68
N ASN A 61 -1.28 -17.65 8.88
CA ASN A 61 -1.74 -18.53 7.83
C ASN A 61 -1.92 -17.68 6.55
N ASP A 62 -3.17 -17.36 6.19
CA ASP A 62 -3.47 -16.69 4.93
C ASP A 62 -3.94 -15.24 5.16
N ALA A 63 -3.42 -14.32 4.34
CA ALA A 63 -3.90 -12.94 4.24
C ALA A 63 -4.50 -12.73 2.84
N PHE A 64 -5.76 -12.29 2.78
CA PHE A 64 -6.45 -11.98 1.53
C PHE A 64 -6.79 -10.49 1.50
N GLU A 65 -6.48 -9.83 0.40
CA GLU A 65 -6.84 -8.44 0.12
C GLU A 65 -7.54 -8.39 -1.24
N TRP A 66 -8.76 -7.85 -1.27
CA TRP A 66 -9.48 -7.59 -2.52
C TRP A 66 -9.84 -6.11 -2.56
N ILE A 67 -9.41 -5.44 -3.62
CA ILE A 67 -9.65 -4.02 -3.86
C ILE A 67 -10.51 -3.91 -5.11
N GLY A 68 -11.77 -3.48 -4.95
CA GLY A 68 -12.72 -3.38 -6.06
C GLY A 68 -12.46 -2.22 -7.03
N SER A 69 -11.57 -1.29 -6.66
CA SER A 69 -11.20 -0.13 -7.47
C SER A 69 -9.69 0.10 -7.39
N GLU A 70 -9.21 1.13 -6.68
CA GLU A 70 -7.81 1.52 -6.70
C GLU A 70 -7.08 1.23 -5.37
N ARG A 71 -5.79 0.89 -5.46
CA ARG A 71 -4.86 0.79 -4.32
C ARG A 71 -3.72 1.78 -4.49
N HIS A 72 -3.62 2.75 -3.58
CA HIS A 72 -2.53 3.74 -3.55
C HIS A 72 -1.57 3.41 -2.41
N LEU A 73 -0.31 3.10 -2.73
CA LEU A 73 0.74 2.83 -1.74
C LEU A 73 1.87 3.85 -1.88
N ILE A 74 2.17 4.58 -0.80
CA ILE A 74 3.27 5.54 -0.75
C ILE A 74 4.22 5.16 0.39
N VAL A 75 5.45 4.78 0.05
CA VAL A 75 6.52 4.49 1.02
C VAL A 75 7.57 5.59 0.95
N LYS A 76 7.65 6.44 1.98
CA LYS A 76 8.52 7.63 1.97
C LYS A 76 10.01 7.33 2.10
N LYS A 77 10.38 6.16 2.61
CA LYS A 77 11.78 5.79 2.84
C LYS A 77 12.11 4.50 2.10
N LYS A 78 12.08 3.36 2.81
CA LYS A 78 12.52 2.08 2.28
C LYS A 78 11.38 1.09 2.30
N GLN A 79 11.21 0.36 1.20
CA GLN A 79 10.39 -0.84 1.12
C GLN A 79 11.32 -2.03 0.99
N PHE A 80 11.10 -3.04 1.82
CA PHE A 80 11.74 -4.34 1.70
C PHE A 80 10.65 -5.38 1.56
N GLU A 81 10.79 -6.26 0.58
CA GLU A 81 9.86 -7.34 0.32
C GLU A 81 10.66 -8.62 0.09
N GLN A 82 10.37 -9.64 0.89
CA GLN A 82 10.95 -10.97 0.75
C GLN A 82 9.82 -11.97 0.58
N VAL A 83 9.90 -12.75 -0.49
CA VAL A 83 8.99 -13.86 -0.77
C VAL A 83 9.86 -15.11 -0.82
N GLU A 84 9.63 -16.04 0.10
CA GLU A 84 10.41 -17.30 0.16
C GLU A 84 9.91 -18.34 -0.87
N GLY A 85 8.65 -18.23 -1.27
CA GLY A 85 8.05 -19.02 -2.33
C GLY A 85 7.96 -18.25 -3.65
N GLU A 86 6.84 -18.43 -4.35
CA GLU A 86 6.61 -17.84 -5.66
C GLU A 86 5.98 -16.46 -5.56
N LYS A 87 6.39 -15.55 -6.45
CA LYS A 87 5.72 -14.26 -6.67
C LYS A 87 5.22 -14.19 -8.11
N HIS A 88 3.90 -14.22 -8.28
CA HIS A 88 3.24 -14.03 -9.57
C HIS A 88 2.72 -12.59 -9.67
N LEU A 89 3.01 -11.92 -10.78
CA LEU A 89 2.44 -10.61 -11.11
C LEU A 89 1.75 -10.70 -12.46
N ILE A 90 0.47 -10.34 -12.49
CA ILE A 90 -0.32 -10.28 -13.72
C ILE A 90 -0.99 -8.91 -13.77
N VAL A 91 -0.59 -8.10 -14.76
CA VAL A 91 -1.23 -6.81 -15.05
C VAL A 91 -2.08 -6.97 -16.30
N LYS A 92 -3.36 -6.61 -16.20
CA LYS A 92 -4.33 -6.68 -17.29
C LYS A 92 -5.00 -5.34 -17.45
N ALA A 93 -5.44 -5.06 -18.67
CA ALA A 93 -6.41 -4.00 -18.90
C ALA A 93 -7.71 -4.30 -18.14
N GLY A 94 -8.31 -3.27 -17.55
CA GLY A 94 -9.73 -3.31 -17.18
C GLY A 94 -10.63 -3.36 -18.41
N GLU A 95 -11.95 -3.46 -18.21
CA GLU A 95 -12.90 -3.38 -19.32
C GLU A 95 -12.69 -2.09 -20.12
N GLY A 96 -12.29 -2.23 -21.39
CA GLY A 96 -12.07 -1.13 -22.32
C GLY A 96 -10.77 -0.33 -22.17
N GLY A 97 -9.81 -0.76 -21.34
CA GLY A 97 -8.58 -0.02 -21.05
C GLY A 97 -7.28 -0.59 -21.62
N SER A 98 -6.15 0.05 -21.29
CA SER A 98 -4.80 -0.53 -21.34
C SER A 98 -4.41 -1.02 -19.93
N GLY A 99 -3.67 -2.12 -19.87
CA GLY A 99 -3.09 -2.62 -18.63
C GLY A 99 -1.60 -2.42 -18.69
N ASP A 100 -1.11 -1.37 -18.05
CA ASP A 100 0.29 -0.97 -18.17
C ASP A 100 1.04 -1.24 -16.87
N GLN A 101 2.22 -1.84 -16.98
CA GLN A 101 3.20 -1.87 -15.89
C GLN A 101 4.29 -0.85 -16.22
N PHE A 102 4.39 0.19 -15.40
CA PHE A 102 5.44 1.19 -15.51
C PHE A 102 6.37 1.14 -14.29
N GLU A 103 7.68 1.13 -14.55
CA GLU A 103 8.70 1.17 -13.52
C GLU A 103 9.74 2.24 -13.88
N LYS A 104 9.87 3.27 -13.04
CA LYS A 104 10.93 4.26 -13.13
C LYS A 104 11.89 4.07 -11.98
N VAL A 105 13.18 3.94 -12.31
CA VAL A 105 14.26 3.88 -11.33
C VAL A 105 15.19 5.04 -11.61
N GLU A 106 15.38 5.92 -10.63
CA GLU A 106 16.27 7.09 -10.78
C GLU A 106 17.72 6.80 -10.40
N GLY A 107 17.94 5.70 -9.64
CA GLY A 107 19.26 5.15 -9.36
C GLY A 107 19.45 3.80 -10.07
N ASP A 108 20.12 2.88 -9.39
CA ASP A 108 20.46 1.58 -9.98
C ASP A 108 19.33 0.55 -9.85
N LYS A 109 19.12 -0.22 -10.92
CA LYS A 109 18.32 -1.44 -10.91
C LYS A 109 19.24 -2.65 -11.09
N HIS A 110 19.44 -3.42 -10.03
CA HIS A 110 20.15 -4.69 -10.09
C HIS A 110 19.18 -5.86 -10.22
N GLN A 111 19.39 -6.70 -11.23
CA GLN A 111 18.63 -7.94 -11.41
C GLN A 111 19.59 -9.12 -11.55
N LYS A 112 19.44 -10.12 -10.69
CA LYS A 112 20.18 -11.37 -10.75
C LYS A 112 19.20 -12.52 -10.91
N VAL A 113 19.39 -13.30 -11.98
CA VAL A 113 18.60 -14.51 -12.24
C VAL A 113 19.57 -15.68 -12.22
N ILE A 114 19.30 -16.68 -11.38
CA ILE A 114 20.15 -17.88 -11.25
C ILE A 114 19.76 -18.93 -12.29
N GLY A 115 18.46 -19.10 -12.51
CA GLY A 115 17.93 -19.94 -13.58
C GLY A 115 17.72 -19.15 -14.87
N ASP A 116 16.63 -19.46 -15.57
CA ASP A 116 16.34 -18.85 -16.87
C ASP A 116 15.63 -17.50 -16.73
N HIS A 117 16.04 -16.54 -17.56
CA HIS A 117 15.28 -15.32 -17.81
C HIS A 117 14.65 -15.39 -19.21
N ASN A 118 13.36 -15.72 -19.26
CA ASN A 118 12.60 -15.79 -20.51
C ASN A 118 11.76 -14.52 -20.68
N GLN A 119 12.01 -13.77 -21.76
CA GLN A 119 11.25 -12.58 -22.10
C GLN A 119 10.65 -12.73 -23.51
N LYS A 120 9.32 -12.65 -23.60
CA LYS A 120 8.61 -12.59 -24.89
C LYS A 120 7.95 -11.23 -25.02
N VAL A 121 8.22 -10.54 -26.12
CA VAL A 121 7.61 -9.25 -26.46
C VAL A 121 6.95 -9.39 -27.82
N ASN A 122 5.63 -9.20 -27.89
CA ASN A 122 4.89 -9.25 -29.15
C ASN A 122 5.06 -7.96 -29.98
N GLY A 123 5.26 -6.83 -29.29
CA GLY A 123 5.54 -5.54 -29.89
C GLY A 123 7.04 -5.25 -29.91
N THR A 124 7.40 -4.02 -29.57
CA THR A 124 8.79 -3.58 -29.58
C THR A 124 9.46 -3.77 -28.22
N LEU A 125 10.66 -4.35 -28.23
CA LEU A 125 11.62 -4.27 -27.14
C LEU A 125 12.74 -3.31 -27.55
N SER A 126 12.95 -2.24 -26.79
CA SER A 126 14.00 -1.25 -27.05
C SER A 126 14.93 -1.13 -25.85
N MET A 127 16.23 -1.02 -26.11
CA MET A 127 17.27 -0.79 -25.12
C MET A 127 18.16 0.35 -25.62
N HIS A 128 18.46 1.30 -24.75
CA HIS A 128 19.36 2.41 -25.01
C HIS A 128 20.30 2.55 -23.81
N ALA A 129 21.58 2.77 -24.08
CA ALA A 129 22.58 3.08 -23.08
C ALA A 129 23.41 4.27 -23.55
N ASP A 130 23.66 5.22 -22.66
CA ASP A 130 24.48 6.39 -22.99
C ASP A 130 25.98 6.08 -23.01
N MET A 131 26.39 5.04 -22.26
CA MET A 131 27.77 4.57 -22.21
C MET A 131 27.92 3.24 -22.93
N ASP A 132 27.77 2.12 -22.22
CA ASP A 132 28.04 0.78 -22.77
C ASP A 132 26.93 -0.21 -22.45
N ILE A 133 26.68 -1.11 -23.40
CA ILE A 133 26.00 -2.38 -23.17
C ILE A 133 27.07 -3.46 -23.35
N GLN A 134 27.31 -4.24 -22.29
CA GLN A 134 28.23 -5.37 -22.35
C GLN A 134 27.44 -6.66 -22.18
N GLU A 135 27.47 -7.49 -23.21
CA GLU A 135 26.92 -8.83 -23.16
C GLU A 135 28.08 -9.82 -23.31
N LYS A 136 28.25 -10.68 -22.31
CA LYS A 136 29.21 -11.78 -22.37
C LYS A 136 28.43 -13.08 -22.44
N GLN A 137 28.43 -13.68 -23.63
CA GLN A 137 27.92 -15.03 -23.84
C GLN A 137 29.06 -16.03 -23.63
N GLY A 138 28.75 -17.16 -23.01
CA GLY A 138 29.66 -18.30 -22.79
C GLY A 138 29.19 -19.50 -23.57
#